data_AF-A0A3D3RII3-F1
#
_entry.id   AF-A0A3D3RII3-F1
#
_cell.length_a   1.000
_cell.length_b   1.000
_cell.length_c   1.000
_cell.angle_alpha   90.00
_cell.angle_beta   90.00
_cell.angle_gamma   90.00
#
_symmetry.space_group_name_H-M   'P 1'
#
loop_
_entity.id
_entity.type
_entity.pdbx_description
1 polymer ?
#
loop_
_entity_poly.entity_id
_entity_poly.type
_entity_poly.pdbx_seq_one_letter_code
_entity_poly.pdbx_strand_id
1 'polypeptide(L)'
;MRMKGFGKKGVAIFFATALVLQSCAFTVSTNDVWASGEKQPSVTKSEQTTNEFTSEKLQSSYTRKKENYTASPYEGEEISYSMSEIFSQEKGEDGATLVSDTKGYEGADKVLKLERTYDAKLVFDVPETALYYICFDYCSYDDTVLPATMGLKLNGDYPFYEARNLSFESNWKDAKEVNYDRYGNQIVSMPEKEISWQSKYVMDSSYRYTMPLMVSLEKGKNTIELELSEGNLLLGSMKLVRPFEVSAYEGANEANGDQIIEIQAEDFYGRNDSSIRGTCEYDVNLSPYNVKNKVLNTIDGDSFTDAGQTVTWQVNVEEAGEYYIAMNYCQDDKNDFPVFADIAVDNTIVNEAFKDYAFPYVKDFTMMKLLDSDNNYLSVYLEEGTHTISLTLSAEPLRELFEKIEEVMNNINDLSLEVTRVAGTNKDRYRDFDLEAYIPDLGEKLKLWAKELDEMVETMSVYNPDVKEIGALSSIGIASNQLRSLAKKPNELIYRMAELATSTNSANQYLANEIDTLNKNNLSIDRVWLFQKDS
;
A
#
# COMPACT_ATOMS: atom_id res chain seq x y z
N MET A 1 22.95 36.93 51.72
CA MET A 1 22.64 36.76 53.16
C MET A 1 21.96 35.40 53.34
N ARG A 2 22.30 34.71 54.43
CA ARG A 2 22.18 33.27 54.72
C ARG A 2 20.77 32.62 54.70
N MET A 3 20.75 31.35 54.26
CA MET A 3 20.16 30.10 54.84
C MET A 3 18.64 30.07 55.10
N LYS A 4 17.86 28.98 55.05
CA LYS A 4 17.92 27.49 54.88
C LYS A 4 16.41 27.11 54.69
N GLY A 5 15.91 26.13 53.96
CA GLY A 5 16.29 24.73 53.73
C GLY A 5 15.10 23.84 54.14
N PHE A 6 14.67 22.88 53.31
CA PHE A 6 14.21 21.54 53.70
C PHE A 6 13.85 20.73 52.44
N GLY A 7 14.37 19.50 52.35
CA GLY A 7 14.18 18.60 51.21
C GLY A 7 12.99 17.66 51.37
N LYS A 8 12.60 17.04 50.25
CA LYS A 8 11.86 15.78 50.20
C LYS A 8 12.38 14.92 49.05
N LYS A 9 12.60 13.64 49.38
CA LYS A 9 12.98 12.51 48.53
C LYS A 9 11.79 12.06 47.69
N GLY A 10 12.03 11.46 46.53
CA GLY A 10 11.00 10.77 45.75
C GLY A 10 11.47 10.20 44.41
N VAL A 11 12.20 9.07 44.47
CA VAL A 11 12.07 7.86 43.63
C VAL A 11 12.08 8.02 42.09
N ALA A 12 13.21 7.68 41.47
CA ALA A 12 13.30 7.24 40.07
C ALA A 12 13.29 5.70 40.04
N ILE A 13 12.34 5.11 39.31
CA ILE A 13 12.25 3.66 39.08
C ILE A 13 12.89 3.36 37.73
N PHE A 14 14.06 2.71 37.78
CA PHE A 14 14.64 1.96 36.66
C PHE A 14 14.08 0.53 36.75
N PHE A 15 13.32 0.08 35.75
CA PHE A 15 13.03 -1.33 35.56
C PHE A 15 14.11 -1.94 34.67
N ALA A 16 15.02 -2.68 35.29
CA ALA A 16 15.88 -3.65 34.64
C ALA A 16 15.26 -5.04 34.89
N THR A 17 14.81 -5.70 33.83
CA THR A 17 14.40 -7.12 33.89
C THR A 17 15.37 -7.94 33.05
N ALA A 18 16.17 -8.73 33.76
CA ALA A 18 17.06 -9.74 33.22
C ALA A 18 16.26 -10.95 32.74
N LEU A 19 16.50 -11.40 31.51
CA LEU A 19 15.93 -12.63 30.97
C LEU A 19 16.92 -13.77 31.20
N VAL A 20 16.54 -14.73 32.05
CA VAL A 20 17.28 -15.97 32.30
C VAL A 20 16.88 -16.98 31.23
N LEU A 21 17.78 -17.25 30.28
CA LEU A 21 17.65 -18.36 29.34
C LEU A 21 18.16 -19.65 30.00
N GLN A 22 17.24 -20.56 30.32
CA GLN A 22 17.57 -21.94 30.68
C GLN A 22 17.95 -22.71 29.41
N SER A 23 19.23 -23.09 29.31
CA SER A 23 19.74 -24.03 28.33
C SER A 23 19.43 -25.47 28.77
N CYS A 24 18.58 -26.19 28.06
CA CYS A 24 18.52 -27.66 28.14
C CYS A 24 19.69 -28.25 27.35
N ALA A 25 20.69 -28.76 28.06
CA ALA A 25 21.76 -29.57 27.49
C ALA A 25 21.30 -31.02 27.32
N PHE A 26 21.21 -31.51 26.08
CA PHE A 26 21.23 -32.94 25.81
C PHE A 26 22.68 -33.41 25.76
N THR A 27 23.04 -34.25 26.74
CA THR A 27 24.32 -34.99 26.75
C THR A 27 24.23 -36.15 25.77
N VAL A 28 25.04 -36.15 24.71
CA VAL A 28 25.36 -37.37 23.95
C VAL A 28 26.73 -37.85 24.40
N SER A 29 26.76 -39.05 24.96
CA SER A 29 27.96 -39.74 25.42
C SER A 29 28.91 -40.05 24.26
N THR A 30 30.16 -39.66 24.41
CA THR A 30 31.29 -40.12 23.59
C THR A 30 31.56 -41.59 23.85
N ASN A 31 31.48 -42.43 22.81
CA ASN A 31 32.20 -43.70 22.79
C ASN A 31 33.21 -43.64 21.63
N ASP A 32 34.49 -43.62 22.00
CA ASP A 32 35.62 -43.86 21.11
C ASP A 32 35.58 -45.30 20.60
N VAL A 33 35.65 -45.47 19.28
CA VAL A 33 36.08 -46.72 18.65
C VAL A 33 37.16 -46.37 17.63
N TRP A 34 38.35 -46.93 17.83
CA TRP A 34 39.50 -46.78 16.94
C TRP A 34 39.53 -47.88 15.86
N ALA A 35 40.03 -47.45 14.70
CA ALA A 35 40.68 -48.20 13.61
C ALA A 35 39.83 -48.98 12.60
N SER A 36 39.87 -48.57 11.33
CA SER A 36 40.82 -49.04 10.30
C SER A 36 40.36 -48.60 8.90
N GLY A 37 41.31 -48.32 8.00
CA GLY A 37 41.03 -47.77 6.69
C GLY A 37 40.51 -48.80 5.68
N GLU A 38 39.50 -48.41 4.91
CA GLU A 38 39.17 -49.00 3.61
C GLU A 38 38.43 -47.95 2.74
N LYS A 39 38.66 -48.02 1.43
CA LYS A 39 38.27 -47.04 0.40
C LYS A 39 36.75 -46.77 0.38
N GLN A 40 36.36 -45.50 0.34
CA GLN A 40 34.97 -45.13 0.00
C GLN A 40 34.63 -45.51 -1.44
N PRO A 41 33.47 -46.14 -1.70
CA PRO A 41 32.92 -46.21 -3.04
C PRO A 41 32.25 -44.87 -3.39
N SER A 42 32.31 -44.56 -4.68
CA SER A 42 31.67 -43.45 -5.39
C SER A 42 30.26 -43.12 -4.88
N VAL A 43 30.04 -41.85 -4.52
CA VAL A 43 28.71 -41.30 -4.25
C VAL A 43 27.94 -41.24 -5.56
N THR A 44 26.89 -42.05 -5.63
CA THR A 44 25.85 -42.03 -6.66
C THR A 44 25.13 -40.69 -6.64
N LYS A 45 24.91 -40.08 -7.82
CA LYS A 45 24.09 -38.88 -8.02
C LYS A 45 22.78 -38.98 -7.25
N SER A 46 22.61 -38.15 -6.22
CA SER A 46 21.31 -37.82 -5.67
C SER A 46 20.63 -36.82 -6.60
N GLU A 47 19.40 -37.11 -7.01
CA GLU A 47 18.49 -36.18 -7.70
C GLU A 47 18.39 -34.91 -6.86
N GLN A 48 18.93 -33.81 -7.38
CA GLN A 48 18.70 -32.47 -6.85
C GLN A 48 17.26 -32.10 -7.14
N THR A 49 16.40 -32.18 -6.13
CA THR A 49 15.19 -31.39 -6.07
C THR A 49 15.64 -29.94 -5.89
N THR A 50 15.54 -29.15 -6.95
CA THR A 50 15.62 -27.68 -6.90
C THR A 50 14.46 -27.19 -6.04
N ASN A 51 14.68 -27.11 -4.73
CA ASN A 51 13.81 -26.33 -3.86
C ASN A 51 14.05 -24.86 -4.23
N GLU A 52 13.24 -24.34 -5.14
CA GLU A 52 13.04 -22.89 -5.28
C GLU A 52 12.47 -22.39 -3.96
N PHE A 53 13.32 -21.81 -3.13
CA PHE A 53 12.89 -20.99 -2.01
C PHE A 53 12.35 -19.69 -2.62
N THR A 54 11.11 -19.70 -3.10
CA THR A 54 10.41 -18.45 -3.38
C THR A 54 9.73 -18.00 -2.09
N SER A 55 9.71 -16.69 -1.80
CA SER A 55 9.12 -16.21 -0.56
C SER A 55 7.62 -16.55 -0.49
N GLU A 56 7.16 -17.00 0.68
CA GLU A 56 5.75 -17.30 0.94
C GLU A 56 4.87 -16.10 0.56
N LYS A 57 5.36 -14.88 0.80
CA LYS A 57 4.71 -13.62 0.41
C LYS A 57 4.38 -13.58 -1.08
N LEU A 58 5.36 -13.79 -1.95
CA LEU A 58 5.15 -13.70 -3.40
C LEU A 58 4.30 -14.86 -3.92
N GLN A 59 4.53 -16.08 -3.43
CA GLN A 59 3.77 -17.26 -3.84
C GLN A 59 2.30 -17.22 -3.39
N SER A 60 2.02 -16.52 -2.29
CA SER A 60 0.66 -16.32 -1.78
C SER A 60 0.02 -14.99 -2.19
N SER A 61 0.71 -14.13 -2.94
CA SER A 61 0.17 -12.86 -3.45
C SER A 61 -1.10 -13.06 -4.28
N TYR A 62 -1.98 -12.06 -4.30
CA TYR A 62 -3.19 -12.09 -5.11
C TYR A 62 -2.86 -12.30 -6.59
N THR A 63 -1.80 -11.67 -7.10
CA THR A 63 -1.30 -11.82 -8.47
C THR A 63 -1.08 -13.29 -8.84
N ARG A 64 -0.47 -14.09 -7.96
CA ARG A 64 -0.26 -15.53 -8.19
C ARG A 64 -1.48 -16.38 -7.90
N LYS A 65 -2.29 -16.00 -6.91
CA LYS A 65 -3.49 -16.76 -6.53
C LYS A 65 -4.56 -16.70 -7.62
N LYS A 66 -4.78 -15.53 -8.21
CA LYS A 66 -5.81 -15.33 -9.25
C LYS A 66 -5.55 -16.13 -10.52
N GLU A 67 -4.28 -16.41 -10.86
CA GLU A 67 -3.90 -17.26 -12.01
C GLU A 67 -4.45 -18.70 -11.89
N ASN A 68 -4.73 -19.15 -10.67
CA ASN A 68 -5.24 -20.50 -10.37
C ASN A 68 -6.76 -20.55 -10.18
N TYR A 69 -7.48 -19.44 -10.38
CA TYR A 69 -8.94 -19.43 -10.30
C TYR A 69 -9.57 -20.22 -11.44
N THR A 70 -10.55 -21.07 -11.10
CA THR A 70 -11.28 -21.91 -12.08
C THR A 70 -12.77 -21.59 -12.13
N ALA A 71 -13.30 -20.89 -11.12
CA ALA A 71 -14.68 -20.46 -11.06
C ALA A 71 -14.89 -19.22 -11.94
N SER A 72 -16.10 -19.08 -12.50
CA SER A 72 -16.50 -17.87 -13.22
C SER A 72 -16.86 -16.73 -12.25
N PRO A 73 -16.78 -15.46 -12.67
CA PRO A 73 -17.35 -14.34 -11.93
C PRO A 73 -18.84 -14.56 -11.61
N TYR A 74 -19.24 -14.13 -10.42
CA TYR A 74 -20.65 -14.09 -10.04
C TYR A 74 -21.38 -13.05 -10.87
N GLU A 75 -22.58 -13.36 -11.36
CA GLU A 75 -23.37 -12.47 -12.23
C GLU A 75 -24.76 -12.14 -11.65
N GLY A 76 -25.06 -12.63 -10.44
CA GLY A 76 -26.33 -12.37 -9.78
C GLY A 76 -26.39 -11.02 -9.08
N GLU A 77 -27.54 -10.77 -8.44
CA GLU A 77 -27.78 -9.59 -7.61
C GLU A 77 -26.92 -9.62 -6.33
N GLU A 78 -26.66 -8.44 -5.76
CA GLU A 78 -25.95 -8.33 -4.48
C GLU A 78 -26.62 -9.16 -3.38
N ILE A 79 -25.81 -9.89 -2.62
CA ILE A 79 -26.26 -10.68 -1.48
C ILE A 79 -25.76 -10.02 -0.20
N SER A 80 -26.69 -9.46 0.59
CA SER A 80 -26.37 -8.80 1.86
C SER A 80 -26.70 -9.70 3.05
N TYR A 81 -25.76 -9.80 3.99
CA TYR A 81 -25.90 -10.50 5.27
C TYR A 81 -25.71 -9.51 6.41
N SER A 82 -26.66 -9.45 7.34
CA SER A 82 -26.45 -8.68 8.57
C SER A 82 -25.48 -9.42 9.50
N MET A 83 -24.63 -8.71 10.23
CA MET A 83 -23.73 -9.36 11.20
C MET A 83 -24.49 -10.16 12.26
N SER A 84 -25.72 -9.78 12.61
CA SER A 84 -26.55 -10.53 13.54
C SER A 84 -26.98 -11.92 13.04
N GLU A 85 -27.02 -12.13 11.73
CA GLU A 85 -27.41 -13.42 11.12
C GLU A 85 -26.22 -14.38 11.01
N ILE A 86 -25.04 -13.84 10.67
CA ILE A 86 -23.89 -14.66 10.29
C ILE A 86 -22.83 -14.78 11.40
N PHE A 87 -22.85 -13.93 12.42
CA PHE A 87 -21.87 -14.00 13.51
C PHE A 87 -22.08 -15.24 14.39
N SER A 88 -21.03 -16.05 14.55
CA SER A 88 -21.01 -17.23 15.42
C SER A 88 -20.52 -16.90 16.82
N GLN A 89 -21.33 -17.21 17.85
CA GLN A 89 -20.97 -17.06 19.27
C GLN A 89 -20.32 -18.30 19.89
N GLU A 90 -19.74 -19.21 19.08
CA GLU A 90 -19.13 -20.42 19.61
C GLU A 90 -18.02 -20.08 20.63
N LYS A 91 -18.17 -20.59 21.85
CA LYS A 91 -17.35 -20.23 23.03
C LYS A 91 -15.87 -20.59 22.83
N GLY A 92 -15.03 -19.58 22.62
CA GLY A 92 -13.58 -19.67 22.69
C GLY A 92 -12.96 -18.29 22.48
N GLU A 93 -12.54 -17.67 23.59
CA GLU A 93 -11.73 -16.44 23.70
C GLU A 93 -12.26 -15.19 22.98
N ASP A 94 -13.27 -14.59 23.64
CA ASP A 94 -13.69 -13.18 23.80
C ASP A 94 -13.53 -12.13 22.69
N GLY A 95 -14.47 -11.17 22.71
CA GLY A 95 -14.27 -9.76 22.35
C GLY A 95 -14.81 -9.25 21.01
N ALA A 96 -15.46 -10.11 20.24
CA ALA A 96 -16.46 -9.71 19.26
C ALA A 96 -17.87 -9.84 19.87
N THR A 97 -18.67 -8.77 19.86
CA THR A 97 -20.03 -8.78 20.47
C THR A 97 -21.06 -8.04 19.63
N LEU A 98 -22.29 -8.57 19.57
CA LEU A 98 -23.39 -7.85 18.95
C LEU A 98 -23.93 -6.78 19.90
N VAL A 99 -23.91 -5.52 19.45
CA VAL A 99 -24.35 -4.35 20.22
C VAL A 99 -25.52 -3.64 19.54
N SER A 100 -26.38 -3.02 20.35
CA SER A 100 -27.51 -2.20 19.86
C SER A 100 -27.21 -0.70 19.78
N ASP A 101 -26.05 -0.25 20.30
CA ASP A 101 -25.55 1.09 19.99
C ASP A 101 -24.88 1.04 18.62
N THR A 102 -25.68 1.22 17.57
CA THR A 102 -25.25 1.06 16.17
C THR A 102 -24.61 2.32 15.59
N LYS A 103 -24.46 3.39 16.37
CA LYS A 103 -24.00 4.71 15.84
C LYS A 103 -24.80 5.18 14.62
N GLY A 104 -26.10 4.90 14.60
CA GLY A 104 -26.99 5.33 13.52
C GLY A 104 -26.98 4.43 12.28
N TYR A 105 -26.52 3.18 12.38
CA TYR A 105 -26.66 2.22 11.28
C TYR A 105 -28.13 1.94 10.98
N GLU A 106 -28.54 2.06 9.72
CA GLU A 106 -29.91 1.79 9.29
C GLU A 106 -30.11 0.37 8.76
N GLY A 107 -29.02 -0.34 8.41
CA GLY A 107 -29.09 -1.67 7.79
C GLY A 107 -29.47 -2.80 8.74
N ALA A 108 -29.34 -2.62 10.07
CA ALA A 108 -29.69 -3.62 11.07
C ALA A 108 -29.84 -3.03 12.49
N ASP A 109 -30.65 -3.70 13.34
CA ASP A 109 -30.86 -3.33 14.75
C ASP A 109 -29.65 -3.59 15.66
N LYS A 110 -28.73 -4.45 15.21
CA LYS A 110 -27.50 -4.82 15.91
C LYS A 110 -26.34 -4.88 14.94
N VAL A 111 -25.19 -4.45 15.43
CA VAL A 111 -23.92 -4.46 14.69
C VAL A 111 -22.89 -5.24 15.49
N LEU A 112 -21.89 -5.80 14.81
CA LEU A 112 -20.80 -6.50 15.45
C LEU A 112 -19.74 -5.50 15.88
N LYS A 113 -19.55 -5.37 17.19
CA LYS A 113 -18.44 -4.62 17.77
C LYS A 113 -17.22 -5.55 17.83
N LEU A 114 -16.15 -5.16 17.15
CA LEU A 114 -14.86 -5.82 17.13
C LEU A 114 -13.83 -4.90 17.80
N GLU A 115 -13.23 -5.37 18.89
CA GLU A 115 -12.18 -4.65 19.60
C GLU A 115 -10.81 -5.31 19.35
N ARG A 116 -9.72 -4.54 19.50
CA ARG A 116 -8.36 -5.07 19.29
C ARG A 116 -8.12 -6.32 20.16
N THR A 117 -7.37 -7.30 19.63
CA THR A 117 -7.01 -8.60 20.26
C THR A 117 -8.05 -9.70 20.17
N TYR A 118 -9.12 -9.46 19.41
CA TYR A 118 -10.25 -10.37 19.32
C TYR A 118 -10.58 -10.74 17.90
N ASP A 119 -10.99 -11.99 17.73
CA ASP A 119 -11.35 -12.55 16.44
C ASP A 119 -12.86 -12.72 16.33
N ALA A 120 -13.39 -12.60 15.12
CA ALA A 120 -14.80 -12.88 14.84
C ALA A 120 -14.93 -13.96 13.77
N LYS A 121 -15.85 -14.90 13.99
CA LYS A 121 -16.20 -15.93 13.01
C LYS A 121 -17.57 -15.66 12.41
N LEU A 122 -17.60 -15.50 11.10
CA LEU A 122 -18.80 -15.35 10.29
C LEU A 122 -19.09 -16.66 9.56
N VAL A 123 -20.36 -17.04 9.51
CA VAL A 123 -20.85 -18.28 8.89
C VAL A 123 -22.03 -17.94 8.01
N PHE A 124 -21.92 -18.20 6.71
CA PHE A 124 -22.91 -17.79 5.71
C PHE A 124 -23.02 -18.81 4.58
N ASP A 125 -24.14 -18.78 3.85
CA ASP A 125 -24.43 -19.69 2.74
C ASP A 125 -24.37 -18.96 1.41
N VAL A 126 -23.58 -19.46 0.46
CA VAL A 126 -23.39 -18.87 -0.87
C VAL A 126 -24.24 -19.65 -1.90
N PRO A 127 -24.98 -19.00 -2.82
CA PRO A 127 -25.93 -19.67 -3.71
C PRO A 127 -25.25 -20.53 -4.80
N GLU A 128 -24.05 -20.14 -5.24
CA GLU A 128 -23.30 -20.81 -6.29
C GLU A 128 -21.78 -20.63 -6.15
N THR A 129 -21.03 -21.58 -6.71
CA THR A 129 -19.57 -21.50 -6.75
C THR A 129 -19.15 -20.49 -7.80
N ALA A 130 -18.57 -19.36 -7.38
CA ALA A 130 -18.18 -18.26 -8.26
C ALA A 130 -17.08 -17.38 -7.61
N LEU A 131 -16.56 -16.42 -8.37
CA LEU A 131 -15.72 -15.34 -7.87
C LEU A 131 -16.59 -14.16 -7.45
N TYR A 132 -16.37 -13.65 -6.23
CA TYR A 132 -17.14 -12.56 -5.65
C TYR A 132 -16.21 -11.43 -5.19
N TYR A 133 -16.73 -10.22 -5.12
CA TYR A 133 -16.20 -9.18 -4.24
C TYR A 133 -16.90 -9.24 -2.90
N ILE A 134 -16.15 -9.07 -1.81
CA ILE A 134 -16.69 -8.89 -0.46
C ILE A 134 -16.63 -7.41 -0.12
N CYS A 135 -17.74 -6.85 0.35
CA CYS A 135 -17.81 -5.50 0.91
C CYS A 135 -18.31 -5.56 2.35
N PHE A 136 -17.71 -4.77 3.24
CA PHE A 136 -18.17 -4.59 4.61
C PHE A 136 -18.67 -3.16 4.80
N ASP A 137 -19.84 -3.04 5.42
CA ASP A 137 -20.24 -1.78 6.04
C ASP A 137 -19.56 -1.70 7.41
N TYR A 138 -18.81 -0.64 7.66
CA TYR A 138 -18.03 -0.46 8.89
C TYR A 138 -18.12 0.96 9.44
N CYS A 139 -17.81 1.11 10.73
CA CYS A 139 -17.69 2.39 11.40
C CYS A 139 -16.54 2.34 12.40
N SER A 140 -15.53 3.19 12.22
CA SER A 140 -14.50 3.42 13.23
C SER A 140 -15.01 4.45 14.24
N TYR A 141 -15.34 3.99 15.44
CA TYR A 141 -16.17 4.73 16.39
C TYR A 141 -15.39 5.33 17.58
N ASP A 142 -14.10 5.05 17.67
CA ASP A 142 -13.23 5.51 18.76
C ASP A 142 -12.35 6.70 18.32
N ASP A 143 -11.61 7.27 19.26
CA ASP A 143 -10.70 8.41 19.00
C ASP A 143 -9.33 7.97 18.43
N THR A 144 -9.19 6.71 17.99
CA THR A 144 -7.94 6.22 17.41
C THR A 144 -7.66 6.92 16.08
N VAL A 145 -6.44 7.45 15.96
CA VAL A 145 -5.99 8.21 14.78
C VAL A 145 -5.51 7.29 13.66
N LEU A 146 -4.92 6.15 14.01
CA LEU A 146 -4.49 5.15 13.04
C LEU A 146 -5.70 4.41 12.46
N PRO A 147 -5.65 4.04 11.16
CA PRO A 147 -6.68 3.20 10.56
C PRO A 147 -6.77 1.84 11.24
N ALA A 148 -7.97 1.28 11.28
CA ALA A 148 -8.14 -0.07 11.80
C ALA A 148 -7.57 -1.07 10.80
N THR A 149 -6.93 -2.13 11.30
CA THR A 149 -6.27 -3.13 10.47
C THR A 149 -6.83 -4.51 10.79
N MET A 150 -7.24 -5.26 9.77
CA MET A 150 -7.92 -6.54 9.91
C MET A 150 -7.36 -7.60 8.96
N GLY A 151 -7.07 -8.79 9.50
CA GLY A 151 -6.84 -10.00 8.73
C GLY A 151 -8.15 -10.71 8.40
N LEU A 152 -8.23 -11.34 7.23
CA LEU A 152 -9.39 -12.12 6.77
C LEU A 152 -8.95 -13.49 6.30
N LYS A 153 -9.37 -14.54 7.01
CA LYS A 153 -9.24 -15.93 6.57
C LYS A 153 -10.57 -16.42 6.01
N LEU A 154 -10.51 -17.06 4.85
CA LEU A 154 -11.63 -17.71 4.21
C LEU A 154 -11.49 -19.23 4.38
N ASN A 155 -12.49 -19.87 4.97
CA ASN A 155 -12.52 -21.32 5.19
C ASN A 155 -11.27 -21.88 5.91
N GLY A 156 -10.66 -21.07 6.79
CA GLY A 156 -9.51 -21.44 7.62
C GLY A 156 -8.14 -20.93 7.12
N ASP A 157 -8.06 -20.45 5.87
CA ASP A 157 -6.80 -20.00 5.25
C ASP A 157 -6.92 -18.57 4.72
N TYR A 158 -5.80 -17.85 4.59
CA TYR A 158 -5.81 -16.57 3.87
C TYR A 158 -5.95 -16.82 2.35
N PRO A 159 -6.96 -16.24 1.67
CA PRO A 159 -7.16 -16.45 0.23
C PRO A 159 -5.98 -15.94 -0.60
N PHE A 160 -5.30 -14.90 -0.12
CA PHE A 160 -4.10 -14.29 -0.69
C PHE A 160 -3.32 -13.51 0.39
N TYR A 161 -2.10 -13.07 0.09
CA TYR A 161 -1.20 -12.40 1.04
C TYR A 161 -1.80 -11.13 1.62
N GLU A 162 -2.42 -10.32 0.76
CA GLU A 162 -3.02 -9.02 1.03
C GLU A 162 -4.19 -9.13 2.04
N ALA A 163 -4.88 -10.29 2.09
CA ALA A 163 -5.94 -10.55 3.06
C ALA A 163 -5.43 -10.63 4.51
N ARG A 164 -4.11 -10.72 4.74
CA ARG A 164 -3.52 -10.66 6.09
C ARG A 164 -3.56 -9.26 6.70
N ASN A 165 -3.70 -8.22 5.87
CA ASN A 165 -3.58 -6.83 6.28
C ASN A 165 -4.50 -5.93 5.45
N LEU A 166 -5.79 -5.95 5.76
CA LEU A 166 -6.77 -5.02 5.20
C LEU A 166 -6.80 -3.75 6.06
N SER A 167 -6.86 -2.59 5.40
CA SER A 167 -6.95 -1.29 6.06
C SER A 167 -8.39 -0.77 6.01
N PHE A 168 -8.88 -0.22 7.12
CA PHE A 168 -10.19 0.42 7.26
C PHE A 168 -9.97 1.84 7.78
N GLU A 169 -9.87 2.78 6.84
CA GLU A 169 -9.58 4.18 7.13
C GLU A 169 -10.78 4.87 7.77
N SER A 170 -10.51 5.95 8.49
CA SER A 170 -11.54 6.83 9.03
C SER A 170 -11.69 8.02 8.12
N ASN A 171 -12.89 8.60 8.00
CA ASN A 171 -13.00 9.91 7.38
C ASN A 171 -12.69 11.00 8.40
N TRP A 172 -12.01 12.04 7.94
CA TRP A 172 -11.62 13.19 8.74
C TRP A 172 -12.09 14.46 8.05
N LYS A 173 -12.53 15.41 8.86
CA LYS A 173 -12.95 16.73 8.41
C LYS A 173 -12.07 17.79 9.06
N ASP A 174 -11.91 18.90 8.38
CA ASP A 174 -11.24 20.04 8.97
C ASP A 174 -12.01 20.55 10.19
N ALA A 175 -11.26 21.11 11.13
CA ALA A 175 -11.83 21.74 12.31
C ALA A 175 -12.75 22.90 11.85
N LYS A 176 -13.89 23.04 12.51
CA LYS A 176 -14.91 24.04 12.12
C LYS A 176 -14.42 25.49 12.15
N GLU A 177 -13.41 25.77 12.97
CA GLU A 177 -12.82 27.09 13.11
C GLU A 177 -11.36 27.10 12.65
N VAL A 178 -11.04 28.11 11.82
CA VAL A 178 -9.66 28.37 11.41
C VAL A 178 -8.88 28.93 12.59
N ASN A 179 -7.76 28.29 12.93
CA ASN A 179 -6.90 28.71 14.04
C ASN A 179 -5.82 29.68 13.57
N TYR A 180 -5.55 30.69 14.39
CA TYR A 180 -4.51 31.69 14.14
C TYR A 180 -3.56 31.84 15.33
N ASP A 181 -2.29 32.11 15.06
CA ASP A 181 -1.32 32.47 16.08
C ASP A 181 -1.51 33.92 16.57
N ARG A 182 -0.71 34.34 17.56
CA ARG A 182 -0.76 35.71 18.11
C ARG A 182 -0.39 36.82 17.10
N TYR A 183 0.15 36.45 15.95
CA TYR A 183 0.55 37.36 14.88
C TYR A 183 -0.48 37.40 13.73
N GLY A 184 -1.52 36.57 13.79
CA GLY A 184 -2.55 36.45 12.75
C GLY A 184 -2.16 35.49 11.61
N ASN A 185 -1.17 34.63 11.82
CA ASN A 185 -0.82 33.56 10.89
C ASN A 185 -1.75 32.37 11.09
N GLN A 186 -2.28 31.81 10.00
CA GLN A 186 -3.05 30.57 10.06
C GLN A 186 -2.16 29.42 10.53
N ILE A 187 -2.72 28.58 11.41
CA ILE A 187 -2.09 27.37 11.93
C ILE A 187 -2.87 26.16 11.43
N VAL A 188 -2.15 25.08 11.11
CA VAL A 188 -2.75 23.77 10.83
C VAL A 188 -3.51 23.28 12.06
N SER A 189 -4.82 23.10 11.93
CA SER A 189 -5.66 22.52 12.96
C SER A 189 -5.59 20.99 12.91
N MET A 190 -5.75 20.34 14.07
CA MET A 190 -5.97 18.90 14.09
C MET A 190 -7.35 18.59 13.50
N PRO A 191 -7.48 17.65 12.55
CA PRO A 191 -8.78 17.27 12.02
C PRO A 191 -9.70 16.68 13.08
N GLU A 192 -11.00 16.78 12.84
CA GLU A 192 -12.04 16.07 13.57
C GLU A 192 -12.37 14.74 12.86
N LYS A 193 -12.31 13.63 13.59
CA LYS A 193 -12.72 12.32 13.07
C LYS A 193 -14.23 12.31 12.85
N GLU A 194 -14.65 11.93 11.65
CA GLU A 194 -16.07 11.76 11.34
C GLU A 194 -16.51 10.32 11.65
N ILE A 195 -17.20 10.16 12.77
CA ILE A 195 -17.83 8.89 13.14
C ILE A 195 -19.06 8.68 12.26
N SER A 196 -18.89 7.91 11.18
CA SER A 196 -19.91 7.62 10.18
C SER A 196 -19.78 6.18 9.69
N TRP A 197 -20.87 5.65 9.12
CA TRP A 197 -20.85 4.36 8.44
C TRP A 197 -20.30 4.52 7.03
N GLN A 198 -19.40 3.62 6.66
CA GLN A 198 -18.73 3.56 5.37
C GLN A 198 -18.84 2.14 4.81
N SER A 199 -18.70 1.99 3.51
CA SER A 199 -18.65 0.69 2.84
C SER A 199 -17.27 0.53 2.22
N LYS A 200 -16.59 -0.58 2.50
CA LYS A 200 -15.28 -0.87 1.91
C LYS A 200 -15.20 -2.31 1.44
N TYR A 201 -14.71 -2.46 0.21
CA TYR A 201 -14.40 -3.75 -0.36
C TYR A 201 -13.12 -4.33 0.25
N VAL A 202 -13.01 -5.67 0.26
CA VAL A 202 -11.74 -6.34 0.49
C VAL A 202 -10.80 -5.98 -0.66
N MET A 203 -9.83 -5.13 -0.35
CA MET A 203 -8.86 -4.59 -1.31
C MET A 203 -7.45 -4.57 -0.72
N ASP A 204 -6.46 -4.41 -1.59
CA ASP A 204 -5.05 -4.31 -1.20
C ASP A 204 -4.77 -3.01 -0.43
N SER A 205 -4.29 -3.12 0.81
CA SER A 205 -3.95 -1.94 1.63
C SER A 205 -2.75 -1.16 1.11
N SER A 206 -1.94 -1.74 0.21
CA SER A 206 -0.86 -1.03 -0.46
C SER A 206 -1.30 -0.33 -1.76
N TYR A 207 -2.57 -0.49 -2.16
CA TYR A 207 -3.14 0.10 -3.38
C TYR A 207 -2.30 -0.20 -4.65
N ARG A 208 -1.62 -1.35 -4.67
CA ARG A 208 -1.07 -1.93 -5.92
C ARG A 208 -2.16 -2.58 -6.75
N TYR A 209 -3.34 -2.74 -6.17
CA TYR A 209 -4.60 -2.99 -6.86
C TYR A 209 -5.56 -1.86 -6.49
N THR A 210 -6.05 -1.15 -7.50
CA THR A 210 -7.12 -0.14 -7.34
C THR A 210 -8.46 -0.81 -7.13
N MET A 211 -8.69 -1.92 -7.83
CA MET A 211 -9.95 -2.66 -7.78
C MET A 211 -9.99 -3.64 -6.61
N PRO A 212 -11.20 -3.98 -6.12
CA PRO A 212 -11.37 -5.03 -5.12
C PRO A 212 -10.74 -6.37 -5.53
N LEU A 213 -10.31 -7.14 -4.54
CA LEU A 213 -9.69 -8.44 -4.75
C LEU A 213 -10.78 -9.52 -4.77
N MET A 214 -10.89 -10.23 -5.90
CA MET A 214 -11.85 -11.33 -6.03
C MET A 214 -11.53 -12.46 -5.04
N VAL A 215 -12.57 -13.06 -4.46
CA VAL A 215 -12.46 -14.29 -3.67
C VAL A 215 -13.26 -15.40 -4.33
N SER A 216 -12.70 -16.62 -4.34
CA SER A 216 -13.42 -17.81 -4.81
C SER A 216 -14.21 -18.42 -3.65
N LEU A 217 -15.53 -18.52 -3.80
CA LEU A 217 -16.42 -19.14 -2.82
C LEU A 217 -17.08 -20.37 -3.42
N GLU A 218 -17.23 -21.42 -2.64
CA GLU A 218 -17.99 -22.61 -3.04
C GLU A 218 -19.47 -22.46 -2.67
N LYS A 219 -20.36 -23.07 -3.46
CA LYS A 219 -21.77 -23.15 -3.13
C LYS A 219 -22.01 -23.78 -1.76
N GLY A 220 -22.89 -23.16 -0.97
CA GLY A 220 -23.28 -23.60 0.35
C GLY A 220 -22.48 -22.89 1.44
N LYS A 221 -22.25 -23.59 2.54
CA LYS A 221 -21.72 -23.00 3.77
C LYS A 221 -20.24 -22.63 3.62
N ASN A 222 -19.93 -21.36 3.88
CA ASN A 222 -18.58 -20.83 3.98
C ASN A 222 -18.37 -20.16 5.35
N THR A 223 -17.12 -19.94 5.71
CA THR A 223 -16.74 -19.22 6.93
C THR A 223 -15.69 -18.16 6.65
N ILE A 224 -15.86 -16.99 7.26
CA ILE A 224 -14.83 -15.94 7.32
C ILE A 224 -14.40 -15.77 8.77
N GLU A 225 -13.09 -15.80 9.03
CA GLU A 225 -12.50 -15.44 10.32
C GLU A 225 -11.81 -14.09 10.16
N LEU A 226 -12.20 -13.13 11.00
CA LEU A 226 -11.72 -11.76 11.02
C LEU A 226 -10.82 -11.56 12.23
N GLU A 227 -9.62 -11.02 12.03
CA GLU A 227 -8.59 -10.86 13.06
C GLU A 227 -8.19 -9.40 13.16
N LEU A 228 -8.66 -8.68 14.20
CA LEU A 228 -8.39 -7.25 14.33
C LEU A 228 -7.05 -7.00 15.02
N SER A 229 -6.06 -6.52 14.27
CA SER A 229 -4.70 -6.26 14.75
C SER A 229 -4.51 -4.82 15.26
N GLU A 230 -5.23 -3.84 14.71
CA GLU A 230 -5.18 -2.43 15.12
C GLU A 230 -6.57 -1.77 15.05
N GLY A 231 -6.82 -0.80 15.93
CA GLY A 231 -8.07 -0.03 15.99
C GLY A 231 -9.25 -0.79 16.60
N ASN A 232 -10.45 -0.21 16.48
CA ASN A 232 -11.72 -0.81 16.87
C ASN A 232 -12.79 -0.49 15.81
N LEU A 233 -13.66 -1.45 15.52
CA LEU A 233 -14.67 -1.33 14.46
C LEU A 233 -16.06 -1.75 14.94
N LEU A 234 -17.09 -1.09 14.42
CA LEU A 234 -18.41 -1.68 14.29
C LEU A 234 -18.55 -2.20 12.85
N LEU A 235 -19.05 -3.42 12.68
CA LEU A 235 -19.38 -4.01 11.38
C LEU A 235 -20.89 -4.20 11.27
N GLY A 236 -21.46 -3.71 10.17
CA GLY A 236 -22.89 -3.65 9.90
C GLY A 236 -23.36 -4.85 9.08
N SER A 237 -23.28 -4.72 7.76
CA SER A 237 -23.55 -5.80 6.81
C SER A 237 -22.28 -6.24 6.09
N MET A 238 -22.23 -7.53 5.74
CA MET A 238 -21.29 -8.05 4.75
C MET A 238 -22.07 -8.30 3.46
N LYS A 239 -21.55 -7.82 2.34
CA LYS A 239 -22.17 -7.98 1.02
C LYS A 239 -21.26 -8.81 0.11
N LEU A 240 -21.86 -9.75 -0.61
CA LEU A 240 -21.23 -10.40 -1.75
C LEU A 240 -21.74 -9.72 -3.02
N VAL A 241 -20.82 -9.13 -3.76
CA VAL A 241 -21.09 -8.32 -4.95
C VAL A 241 -20.46 -9.01 -6.15
N ARG A 242 -21.13 -8.93 -7.31
CA ARG A 242 -20.52 -9.36 -8.57
C ARG A 242 -19.25 -8.56 -8.86
N PRO A 243 -18.17 -9.19 -9.34
CA PRO A 243 -17.01 -8.45 -9.82
C PRO A 243 -17.39 -7.45 -10.91
N PHE A 244 -16.77 -6.27 -10.88
CA PHE A 244 -16.95 -5.22 -11.87
C PHE A 244 -15.60 -4.60 -12.21
N GLU A 245 -15.51 -4.03 -13.40
CA GLU A 245 -14.36 -3.27 -13.86
C GLU A 245 -14.73 -1.80 -14.00
N VAL A 246 -13.74 -0.92 -14.05
CA VAL A 246 -13.95 0.48 -14.39
C VAL A 246 -14.48 0.56 -15.83
N SER A 247 -15.45 1.43 -16.07
CA SER A 247 -16.02 1.58 -17.42
C SER A 247 -14.94 1.94 -18.44
N ALA A 248 -14.98 1.32 -19.62
CA ALA A 248 -14.07 1.67 -20.70
C ALA A 248 -14.20 3.15 -21.08
N TYR A 249 -13.08 3.80 -21.39
CA TYR A 249 -13.10 5.17 -21.89
C TYR A 249 -13.53 5.20 -23.36
N GLU A 250 -14.65 5.88 -23.66
CA GLU A 250 -15.20 5.99 -25.01
C GLU A 250 -14.79 7.29 -25.75
N GLY A 251 -13.95 8.11 -25.12
CA GLY A 251 -13.56 9.44 -25.62
C GLY A 251 -14.19 10.58 -24.83
N ALA A 252 -13.57 11.76 -24.91
CA ALA A 252 -14.05 12.95 -24.23
C ALA A 252 -15.23 13.59 -24.98
N ASN A 253 -16.17 14.13 -24.23
CA ASN A 253 -17.24 14.95 -24.78
C ASN A 253 -16.84 16.43 -24.72
N GLU A 254 -17.39 17.23 -25.62
CA GLU A 254 -17.18 18.67 -25.59
C GLU A 254 -17.95 19.29 -24.43
N ALA A 255 -17.22 19.89 -23.48
CA ALA A 255 -17.80 20.70 -22.43
C ALA A 255 -18.28 22.01 -23.04
N ASN A 256 -19.59 22.14 -23.25
CA ASN A 256 -20.19 23.34 -23.84
C ASN A 256 -20.72 24.24 -22.71
N GLY A 257 -20.28 25.49 -22.66
CA GLY A 257 -20.76 26.46 -21.68
C GLY A 257 -19.70 27.49 -21.32
N ASP A 258 -19.95 28.25 -20.25
CA ASP A 258 -19.01 29.23 -19.70
C ASP A 258 -18.80 29.14 -18.19
N GLN A 259 -19.25 28.03 -17.58
CA GLN A 259 -19.04 27.75 -16.16
C GLN A 259 -17.57 27.47 -15.85
N ILE A 260 -17.10 28.02 -14.73
CA ILE A 260 -15.79 27.73 -14.13
C ILE A 260 -15.99 27.66 -12.61
N ILE A 261 -15.76 26.48 -12.05
CA ILE A 261 -15.78 26.22 -10.62
C ILE A 261 -14.33 26.07 -10.17
N GLU A 262 -13.88 26.96 -9.30
CA GLU A 262 -12.55 26.89 -8.67
C GLU A 262 -12.68 26.38 -7.23
N ILE A 263 -11.81 25.45 -6.87
CA ILE A 263 -11.74 24.81 -5.56
C ILE A 263 -10.33 25.03 -5.02
N GLN A 264 -10.20 25.56 -3.80
CA GLN A 264 -8.90 25.61 -3.12
C GLN A 264 -8.58 24.21 -2.58
N ALA A 265 -7.42 23.66 -2.93
CA ALA A 265 -7.14 22.25 -2.70
C ALA A 265 -6.94 21.92 -1.21
N GLU A 266 -6.50 22.89 -0.40
CA GLU A 266 -6.37 22.75 1.04
C GLU A 266 -7.70 22.79 1.81
N ASP A 267 -8.81 23.18 1.16
CA ASP A 267 -10.14 23.22 1.76
C ASP A 267 -10.86 21.87 1.58
N PHE A 268 -10.52 20.90 2.42
CA PHE A 268 -11.01 19.53 2.31
C PHE A 268 -12.48 19.41 2.72
N TYR A 269 -13.30 18.79 1.86
CA TYR A 269 -14.60 18.26 2.30
C TYR A 269 -14.41 17.03 3.19
N GLY A 270 -13.43 16.19 2.84
CA GLY A 270 -13.05 15.00 3.61
C GLY A 270 -11.66 14.51 3.21
N ARG A 271 -11.06 13.72 4.11
CA ARG A 271 -9.80 13.02 3.88
C ARG A 271 -9.78 11.72 4.67
N ASN A 272 -9.18 10.67 4.15
CA ASN A 272 -9.18 9.37 4.82
C ASN A 272 -8.00 9.16 5.80
N ASP A 273 -7.09 10.13 5.86
CA ASP A 273 -5.94 10.12 6.78
C ASP A 273 -5.84 11.46 7.52
N SER A 274 -5.67 11.39 8.84
CA SER A 274 -5.53 12.56 9.71
C SER A 274 -4.28 13.40 9.47
N SER A 275 -3.26 12.82 8.81
CA SER A 275 -1.95 13.45 8.61
C SER A 275 -1.96 14.41 7.42
N ILE A 276 -2.79 14.13 6.40
CA ILE A 276 -3.00 14.97 5.22
C ILE A 276 -3.43 16.35 5.71
N ARG A 277 -2.76 17.42 5.26
CA ARG A 277 -2.97 18.79 5.76
C ARG A 277 -2.64 19.82 4.70
N GLY A 278 -3.15 21.03 4.91
CA GLY A 278 -2.71 22.20 4.15
C GLY A 278 -1.35 22.72 4.66
N THR A 279 -0.56 23.30 3.75
CA THR A 279 0.62 24.12 4.06
C THR A 279 0.49 25.50 3.39
N CYS A 280 1.47 26.37 3.62
CA CYS A 280 1.53 27.70 3.01
C CYS A 280 2.78 27.80 2.15
N GLU A 281 2.57 28.04 0.87
CA GLU A 281 3.59 28.38 -0.10
C GLU A 281 3.57 29.89 -0.38
N TYR A 282 4.76 30.50 -0.37
CA TYR A 282 4.91 31.94 -0.57
C TYR A 282 5.13 32.29 -2.05
N ASP A 283 4.16 31.91 -2.90
CA ASP A 283 4.13 32.25 -4.32
C ASP A 283 2.86 33.07 -4.64
N VAL A 284 3.06 34.19 -5.33
CA VAL A 284 2.00 35.14 -5.73
C VAL A 284 1.03 34.56 -6.75
N ASN A 285 1.38 33.46 -7.40
CA ASN A 285 0.53 32.77 -8.37
C ASN A 285 -0.41 31.74 -7.72
N LEU A 286 -0.19 31.42 -6.45
CA LEU A 286 -1.02 30.48 -5.68
C LEU A 286 -2.14 31.22 -4.96
N SER A 287 -3.17 30.47 -4.56
CA SER A 287 -4.34 31.04 -3.90
C SER A 287 -4.79 30.15 -2.73
N PRO A 288 -5.18 30.75 -1.59
CA PRO A 288 -5.09 32.17 -1.26
C PRO A 288 -3.65 32.65 -1.03
N TYR A 289 -3.32 33.86 -1.50
CA TYR A 289 -2.03 34.50 -1.21
C TYR A 289 -2.19 35.72 -0.30
N ASN A 290 -1.33 35.84 0.71
CA ASN A 290 -1.30 36.99 1.61
C ASN A 290 0.13 37.45 1.88
N VAL A 291 0.41 38.73 1.59
CA VAL A 291 1.74 39.34 1.72
C VAL A 291 2.20 39.45 3.18
N LYS A 292 1.26 39.53 4.13
CA LYS A 292 1.53 39.88 5.53
C LYS A 292 1.50 38.68 6.46
N ASN A 293 0.52 37.81 6.29
CA ASN A 293 0.25 36.69 7.19
C ASN A 293 0.36 35.38 6.43
N LYS A 294 0.83 34.33 7.09
CA LYS A 294 0.75 32.95 6.56
C LYS A 294 -0.73 32.56 6.41
N VAL A 295 -1.10 32.07 5.23
CA VAL A 295 -2.42 31.48 4.93
C VAL A 295 -2.16 30.16 4.21
N LEU A 296 -2.85 29.09 4.63
CA LEU A 296 -2.71 27.81 3.95
C LEU A 296 -3.31 27.92 2.55
N ASN A 297 -2.65 27.35 1.55
CA ASN A 297 -3.02 27.50 0.13
C ASN A 297 -2.66 26.31 -0.75
N THR A 298 -2.09 25.26 -0.16
CA THR A 298 -1.75 24.04 -0.89
C THR A 298 -1.91 22.84 0.03
N ILE A 299 -2.17 21.68 -0.55
CA ILE A 299 -1.94 20.40 0.11
C ILE A 299 -0.43 20.23 0.31
N ASP A 300 -0.03 19.91 1.53
CA ASP A 300 1.35 19.59 1.87
C ASP A 300 1.72 18.22 1.28
N GLY A 301 2.59 18.18 0.27
CA GLY A 301 3.04 16.93 -0.36
C GLY A 301 3.60 15.92 0.66
N ASP A 302 4.36 16.39 1.67
CA ASP A 302 4.89 15.52 2.74
C ASP A 302 3.79 14.87 3.62
N SER A 303 2.53 15.26 3.43
CA SER A 303 1.36 14.72 4.10
C SER A 303 0.44 13.89 3.20
N PHE A 304 0.61 14.01 1.88
CA PHE A 304 -0.16 13.29 0.86
C PHE A 304 0.81 12.44 0.03
N THR A 305 1.23 11.34 0.63
CA THR A 305 2.37 10.53 0.21
C THR A 305 2.01 9.07 -0.04
N ASP A 306 1.19 8.46 0.80
CA ASP A 306 1.00 7.02 0.77
C ASP A 306 -0.11 6.63 -0.21
N ALA A 307 0.12 5.60 -1.02
CA ALA A 307 -0.92 5.06 -1.88
C ALA A 307 -2.14 4.65 -1.05
N GLY A 308 -3.33 5.01 -1.53
CA GLY A 308 -4.58 4.87 -0.80
C GLY A 308 -5.02 6.07 0.00
N GLN A 309 -4.15 7.05 0.25
CA GLN A 309 -4.59 8.33 0.79
C GLN A 309 -5.51 9.01 -0.21
N THR A 310 -6.61 9.55 0.32
CA THR A 310 -7.67 10.20 -0.47
C THR A 310 -7.97 11.57 0.10
N VAL A 311 -8.06 12.55 -0.80
CA VAL A 311 -8.66 13.87 -0.52
C VAL A 311 -9.94 14.01 -1.32
N THR A 312 -10.95 14.60 -0.70
CA THR A 312 -12.26 14.82 -1.32
C THR A 312 -12.64 16.29 -1.19
N TRP A 313 -13.12 16.85 -2.29
CA TRP A 313 -13.74 18.16 -2.35
C TRP A 313 -15.23 18.03 -2.68
N GLN A 314 -16.02 18.99 -2.22
CA GLN A 314 -17.43 19.11 -2.56
C GLN A 314 -17.62 20.31 -3.49
N VAL A 315 -18.41 20.12 -4.54
CA VAL A 315 -18.71 21.15 -5.54
C VAL A 315 -20.22 21.28 -5.70
N ASN A 316 -20.68 22.49 -5.99
CA ASN A 316 -22.06 22.73 -6.40
C ASN A 316 -22.05 23.14 -7.87
N VAL A 317 -22.72 22.34 -8.69
CA VAL A 317 -22.89 22.53 -10.12
C VAL A 317 -24.22 23.25 -10.35
N GLU A 318 -24.18 24.45 -10.93
CA GLU A 318 -25.38 25.26 -11.21
C GLU A 318 -26.09 24.83 -12.49
N GLU A 319 -25.35 24.29 -13.46
CA GLU A 319 -25.88 23.87 -14.75
C GLU A 319 -25.36 22.49 -15.11
N ALA A 320 -26.27 21.55 -15.34
CA ALA A 320 -25.92 20.20 -15.77
C ALA A 320 -25.20 20.23 -17.12
N GLY A 321 -24.16 19.42 -17.27
CA GLY A 321 -23.37 19.33 -18.50
C GLY A 321 -22.05 18.63 -18.32
N GLU A 322 -21.27 18.57 -19.41
CA GLU A 322 -19.89 18.10 -19.41
C GLU A 322 -18.99 19.19 -18.83
N TYR A 323 -18.02 18.79 -18.01
CA TYR A 323 -17.00 19.66 -17.40
C TYR A 323 -15.62 19.05 -17.60
N TYR A 324 -14.68 19.85 -18.07
CA TYR A 324 -13.25 19.51 -18.06
C TYR A 324 -12.68 19.70 -16.66
N ILE A 325 -11.62 18.96 -16.35
CA ILE A 325 -10.92 19.04 -15.07
C ILE A 325 -9.51 19.60 -15.30
N ALA A 326 -9.08 20.52 -14.44
CA ALA A 326 -7.70 20.96 -14.35
C ALA A 326 -7.24 21.03 -12.89
N MET A 327 -5.93 20.91 -12.67
CA MET A 327 -5.31 21.02 -11.36
C MET A 327 -4.02 21.84 -11.45
N ASN A 328 -3.76 22.69 -10.46
CA ASN A 328 -2.46 23.35 -10.30
C ASN A 328 -1.69 22.57 -9.24
N TYR A 329 -0.66 21.85 -9.68
CA TYR A 329 0.02 20.88 -8.83
C TYR A 329 1.54 21.02 -8.93
N CYS A 330 2.22 20.47 -7.94
CA CYS A 330 3.67 20.32 -7.87
C CYS A 330 3.99 18.88 -7.47
N GLN A 331 4.93 18.28 -8.20
CA GLN A 331 5.46 16.94 -7.93
C GLN A 331 6.97 16.99 -8.17
N ASP A 332 7.73 17.27 -7.10
CA ASP A 332 9.16 17.53 -7.17
C ASP A 332 10.02 16.38 -6.60
N ASP A 333 9.38 15.27 -6.21
CA ASP A 333 10.01 14.12 -5.54
C ASP A 333 10.54 13.07 -6.53
N LYS A 334 9.70 12.63 -7.48
CA LYS A 334 10.01 11.52 -8.41
C LYS A 334 10.63 12.04 -9.71
N ASN A 335 11.92 12.38 -9.69
CA ASN A 335 12.62 12.92 -10.87
C ASN A 335 12.36 12.09 -12.14
N ASP A 336 11.89 12.76 -13.19
CA ASP A 336 11.58 12.19 -14.51
C ASP A 336 10.49 11.10 -14.51
N PHE A 337 9.70 10.98 -13.44
CA PHE A 337 8.68 9.93 -13.29
C PHE A 337 7.39 10.46 -12.66
N PRO A 338 6.20 10.02 -13.09
CA PRO A 338 4.95 10.54 -12.55
C PRO A 338 4.59 9.95 -11.17
N VAL A 339 3.67 10.64 -10.51
CA VAL A 339 2.78 10.10 -9.48
C VAL A 339 1.48 9.67 -10.12
N PHE A 340 0.82 8.64 -9.60
CA PHE A 340 -0.45 8.17 -10.13
C PHE A 340 -1.57 8.36 -9.10
N ALA A 341 -2.75 8.73 -9.56
CA ALA A 341 -3.92 8.82 -8.71
C ALA A 341 -5.22 8.54 -9.47
N ASP A 342 -6.14 7.85 -8.81
CA ASP A 342 -7.50 7.69 -9.28
C ASP A 342 -8.32 8.95 -8.99
N ILE A 343 -9.10 9.36 -9.98
CA ILE A 343 -10.03 10.48 -9.87
C ILE A 343 -11.45 9.92 -9.88
N ALA A 344 -12.19 10.19 -8.82
CA ALA A 344 -13.55 9.72 -8.66
C ALA A 344 -14.52 10.90 -8.57
N VAL A 345 -15.68 10.75 -9.22
CA VAL A 345 -16.83 11.63 -9.04
C VAL A 345 -17.91 10.84 -8.31
N ASP A 346 -18.43 11.40 -7.22
CA ASP A 346 -19.44 10.74 -6.38
C ASP A 346 -19.03 9.32 -5.96
N ASN A 347 -17.77 9.20 -5.53
CA ASN A 347 -17.12 7.95 -5.11
C ASN A 347 -17.00 6.87 -6.19
N THR A 348 -17.17 7.24 -7.47
CA THR A 348 -17.03 6.32 -8.61
C THR A 348 -15.95 6.81 -9.57
N ILE A 349 -15.00 5.94 -9.91
CA ILE A 349 -14.08 6.19 -11.02
C ILE A 349 -14.90 6.06 -12.31
N VAL A 350 -15.10 7.19 -12.99
CA VAL A 350 -16.09 7.31 -14.08
C VAL A 350 -15.76 6.38 -15.24
N ASN A 351 -14.49 6.34 -15.64
CA ASN A 351 -13.98 5.47 -16.68
C ASN A 351 -12.45 5.29 -16.54
N GLU A 352 -11.87 4.40 -17.35
CA GLU A 352 -10.46 4.04 -17.31
C GLU A 352 -9.49 5.23 -17.49
N ALA A 353 -9.88 6.32 -18.15
CA ALA A 353 -9.01 7.49 -18.30
C ALA A 353 -8.85 8.29 -16.99
N PHE A 354 -9.73 8.11 -16.02
CA PHE A 354 -9.62 8.69 -14.67
C PHE A 354 -8.99 7.72 -13.66
N LYS A 355 -8.69 6.49 -14.08
CA LYS A 355 -8.00 5.50 -13.26
C LYS A 355 -6.49 5.65 -13.43
N ASP A 356 -5.75 5.58 -12.33
CA ASP A 356 -4.28 5.68 -12.32
C ASP A 356 -3.74 6.88 -13.13
N TYR A 357 -4.43 8.02 -13.09
CA TYR A 357 -4.06 9.18 -13.90
C TYR A 357 -2.66 9.67 -13.51
N ALA A 358 -1.79 9.84 -14.52
CA ALA A 358 -0.40 10.21 -14.31
C ALA A 358 -0.26 11.73 -14.11
N PHE A 359 0.40 12.12 -13.03
CA PHE A 359 0.84 13.47 -12.71
C PHE A 359 2.36 13.55 -12.93
N PRO A 360 2.82 14.05 -14.10
CA PRO A 360 4.24 14.13 -14.42
C PRO A 360 5.04 14.97 -13.43
N TYR A 361 6.33 14.67 -13.32
CA TYR A 361 7.29 15.44 -12.56
C TYR A 361 7.30 16.92 -12.97
N VAL A 362 7.06 17.80 -12.00
CA VAL A 362 7.12 19.26 -12.19
C VAL A 362 7.51 19.94 -10.88
N LYS A 363 8.60 20.72 -10.93
CA LYS A 363 9.22 21.35 -9.75
C LYS A 363 8.46 22.54 -9.19
N ASP A 364 7.78 23.27 -10.06
CA ASP A 364 7.04 24.47 -9.71
C ASP A 364 5.56 24.18 -9.93
N PHE A 365 4.69 24.79 -9.12
CA PHE A 365 3.25 24.68 -9.30
C PHE A 365 2.86 25.05 -10.73
N THR A 366 2.29 24.07 -11.43
CA THR A 366 1.93 24.18 -12.83
C THR A 366 0.49 23.72 -13.03
N MET A 367 -0.28 24.56 -13.73
CA MET A 367 -1.63 24.19 -14.15
C MET A 367 -1.54 23.12 -15.24
N MET A 368 -2.19 21.99 -14.99
CA MET A 368 -2.42 20.93 -15.95
C MET A 368 -3.92 20.73 -16.14
N LYS A 369 -4.35 20.82 -17.40
CA LYS A 369 -5.65 20.27 -17.81
C LYS A 369 -5.49 18.76 -17.97
N LEU A 370 -6.47 18.00 -17.53
CA LEU A 370 -6.42 16.55 -17.65
C LEU A 370 -6.62 16.15 -19.11
N LEU A 371 -5.78 15.25 -19.61
CA LEU A 371 -5.68 14.88 -21.01
C LEU A 371 -5.83 13.38 -21.20
N ASP A 372 -6.49 12.97 -22.27
CA ASP A 372 -6.42 11.59 -22.74
C ASP A 372 -5.12 11.31 -23.51
N SER A 373 -4.96 10.06 -23.96
CA SER A 373 -3.77 9.63 -24.72
C SER A 373 -3.58 10.35 -26.05
N ASP A 374 -4.63 10.95 -26.61
CA ASP A 374 -4.61 11.72 -27.87
C ASP A 374 -4.46 13.23 -27.62
N ASN A 375 -4.25 13.66 -26.37
CA ASN A 375 -4.16 15.05 -25.91
C ASN A 375 -5.47 15.85 -26.04
N ASN A 376 -6.63 15.19 -25.96
CA ASN A 376 -7.91 15.88 -25.78
C ASN A 376 -8.20 16.07 -24.29
N TYR A 377 -8.94 17.12 -23.93
CA TYR A 377 -9.32 17.35 -22.54
C TYR A 377 -10.32 16.30 -22.06
N LEU A 378 -9.98 15.64 -20.95
CA LEU A 378 -10.90 14.72 -20.28
C LEU A 378 -12.07 15.49 -19.68
N SER A 379 -13.28 15.02 -19.96
CA SER A 379 -14.52 15.57 -19.42
C SER A 379 -15.25 14.57 -18.53
N VAL A 380 -16.07 15.10 -17.64
CA VAL A 380 -17.06 14.35 -16.86
C VAL A 380 -18.41 15.07 -16.91
N TYR A 381 -19.48 14.30 -17.10
CA TYR A 381 -20.83 14.82 -17.01
C TYR A 381 -21.27 14.95 -15.55
N LEU A 382 -21.75 16.13 -15.18
CA LEU A 382 -22.30 16.44 -13.86
C LEU A 382 -23.74 16.94 -14.01
N GLU A 383 -24.60 16.51 -13.09
CA GLU A 383 -25.97 17.03 -13.00
C GLU A 383 -25.98 18.36 -12.23
N GLU A 384 -27.12 19.08 -12.26
CA GLU A 384 -27.30 20.22 -11.37
C GLU A 384 -27.39 19.73 -9.92
N GLY A 385 -26.55 20.28 -9.03
CA GLY A 385 -26.56 19.94 -7.62
C GLY A 385 -25.18 19.76 -6.99
N THR A 386 -25.16 19.09 -5.84
CA THR A 386 -23.93 18.85 -5.07
C THR A 386 -23.28 17.56 -5.52
N HIS A 387 -22.01 17.66 -5.92
CA HIS A 387 -21.16 16.53 -6.29
C HIS A 387 -19.90 16.50 -5.43
N THR A 388 -19.23 15.36 -5.43
CA THR A 388 -17.91 15.20 -4.82
C THR A 388 -16.88 14.81 -5.88
N ILE A 389 -15.69 15.41 -5.77
CA ILE A 389 -14.51 15.03 -6.56
C ILE A 389 -13.47 14.53 -5.57
N SER A 390 -12.97 13.32 -5.79
CA SER A 390 -11.96 12.69 -4.93
C SER A 390 -10.73 12.33 -5.73
N LEU A 391 -9.56 12.45 -5.10
CA LEU A 391 -8.28 12.03 -5.63
C LEU A 391 -7.65 11.02 -4.68
N THR A 392 -7.41 9.80 -5.14
CA THR A 392 -6.79 8.71 -4.35
C THR A 392 -5.45 8.33 -4.96
N LEU A 393 -4.36 8.41 -4.18
CA LEU A 393 -3.04 8.00 -4.68
C LEU A 393 -3.02 6.51 -5.02
N SER A 394 -2.51 6.14 -6.19
CA SER A 394 -2.44 4.76 -6.67
C SER A 394 -0.99 4.28 -6.81
N ALA A 395 -0.76 3.01 -6.48
CA ALA A 395 0.50 2.31 -6.74
C ALA A 395 0.34 1.20 -7.80
N GLU A 396 -0.84 1.04 -8.40
CA GLU A 396 -1.11 -0.04 -9.34
C GLU A 396 -0.18 -0.05 -10.57
N PRO A 397 0.13 1.10 -11.20
CA PRO A 397 1.09 1.17 -12.30
C PRO A 397 2.49 0.64 -11.96
N LEU A 398 2.85 0.65 -10.67
CA LEU A 398 4.15 0.20 -10.15
C LEU A 398 4.11 -1.24 -9.60
N ARG A 399 2.94 -1.90 -9.57
CA ARG A 399 2.76 -3.22 -8.95
C ARG A 399 3.77 -4.25 -9.45
N GLU A 400 3.85 -4.43 -10.77
CA GLU A 400 4.72 -5.47 -11.36
C GLU A 400 6.21 -5.18 -11.10
N LEU A 401 6.58 -3.89 -11.13
CA LEU A 401 7.93 -3.47 -10.77
C LEU A 401 8.24 -3.82 -9.30
N PHE A 402 7.36 -3.49 -8.37
CA PHE A 402 7.54 -3.82 -6.96
C PHE A 402 7.62 -5.32 -6.71
N GLU A 403 6.72 -6.10 -7.31
CA GLU A 403 6.73 -7.55 -7.21
C GLU A 403 8.05 -8.14 -7.73
N LYS A 404 8.56 -7.65 -8.87
CA LYS A 404 9.84 -8.10 -9.43
C LYS A 404 11.03 -7.68 -8.57
N ILE A 405 11.05 -6.46 -8.04
CA ILE A 405 12.12 -6.02 -7.12
C ILE A 405 12.12 -6.91 -5.87
N GLU A 406 10.96 -7.14 -5.26
CA GLU A 406 10.82 -8.01 -4.09
C GLU A 406 11.24 -9.46 -4.38
N GLU A 407 10.92 -9.98 -5.58
CA GLU A 407 11.37 -11.30 -6.04
C GLU A 407 12.90 -11.38 -6.10
N VAL A 408 13.54 -10.42 -6.76
CA VAL A 408 15.01 -10.38 -6.88
C VAL A 408 15.67 -10.21 -5.52
N MET A 409 15.13 -9.36 -4.63
CA MET A 409 15.64 -9.21 -3.26
C MET A 409 15.56 -10.52 -2.46
N ASN A 410 14.45 -11.25 -2.56
CA ASN A 410 14.31 -12.56 -1.91
C ASN A 410 15.33 -13.56 -2.47
N ASN A 411 15.47 -13.63 -3.79
CA ASN A 411 16.45 -14.49 -4.45
C ASN A 411 17.90 -14.15 -4.02
N ILE A 412 18.22 -12.86 -3.87
CA ILE A 412 19.51 -12.39 -3.35
C ILE A 412 19.72 -12.86 -1.90
N ASN A 413 18.71 -12.75 -1.05
CA ASN A 413 18.77 -13.19 0.35
C ASN A 413 18.97 -14.71 0.45
N ASP A 414 18.26 -15.49 -0.33
CA ASP A 414 18.39 -16.95 -0.34
C ASP A 414 19.77 -17.39 -0.83
N LEU A 415 20.27 -16.76 -1.90
CA LEU A 415 21.64 -16.98 -2.37
C LEU A 415 22.66 -16.60 -1.30
N SER A 416 22.44 -15.50 -0.57
CA SER A 416 23.33 -15.07 0.51
C SER A 416 23.42 -16.11 1.63
N LEU A 417 22.28 -16.72 2.00
CA LEU A 417 22.22 -17.82 2.96
C LEU A 417 22.89 -19.09 2.41
N GLU A 418 22.68 -19.42 1.13
CA GLU A 418 23.28 -20.59 0.47
C GLU A 418 24.82 -20.48 0.42
N VAL A 419 25.34 -19.34 -0.02
CA VAL A 419 26.80 -19.06 -0.03
C VAL A 419 27.38 -19.14 1.38
N THR A 420 26.66 -18.62 2.38
CA THR A 420 27.08 -18.70 3.78
C THR A 420 27.14 -20.15 4.30
N ARG A 421 26.21 -21.01 3.87
CA ARG A 421 26.23 -22.45 4.20
C ARG A 421 27.42 -23.17 3.57
N VAL A 422 27.75 -22.84 2.32
CA VAL A 422 28.89 -23.46 1.59
C VAL A 422 30.23 -23.02 2.17
N ALA A 423 30.40 -21.73 2.44
CA ALA A 423 31.66 -21.18 2.94
C ALA A 423 31.89 -21.48 4.44
N GLY A 424 30.82 -21.67 5.20
CA GLY A 424 30.85 -21.68 6.66
C GLY A 424 31.17 -20.29 7.24
N THR A 425 31.29 -20.20 8.57
CA THR A 425 31.56 -18.91 9.25
C THR A 425 33.00 -18.42 9.11
N ASN A 426 33.90 -19.22 8.52
CA ASN A 426 35.34 -18.97 8.54
C ASN A 426 35.81 -18.41 7.20
N LYS A 427 36.04 -17.09 7.14
CA LYS A 427 36.53 -16.34 5.97
C LYS A 427 38.04 -16.51 5.78
N ASP A 428 38.50 -17.74 5.62
CA ASP A 428 39.90 -18.00 5.29
C ASP A 428 40.17 -17.59 3.84
N ARG A 429 40.86 -16.46 3.64
CA ARG A 429 41.21 -15.90 2.31
C ARG A 429 42.18 -16.79 1.51
N TYR A 430 42.72 -17.84 2.12
CA TYR A 430 43.61 -18.81 1.48
C TYR A 430 42.89 -20.09 1.03
N ARG A 431 41.57 -20.16 1.18
CA ARG A 431 40.76 -21.25 0.63
C ARG A 431 40.17 -20.85 -0.72
N ASP A 432 40.54 -21.62 -1.74
CA ASP A 432 39.86 -21.60 -3.03
C ASP A 432 38.55 -22.37 -2.89
N PHE A 433 37.44 -21.65 -2.96
CA PHE A 433 36.10 -22.23 -3.00
C PHE A 433 35.60 -22.24 -4.44
N ASP A 434 35.22 -23.41 -4.92
CA ASP A 434 34.48 -23.53 -6.17
C ASP A 434 32.99 -23.45 -5.86
N LEU A 435 32.46 -22.24 -5.72
CA LEU A 435 31.05 -22.01 -5.42
C LEU A 435 30.15 -22.61 -6.49
N GLU A 436 30.55 -22.57 -7.75
CA GLU A 436 29.75 -23.11 -8.85
C GLU A 436 29.60 -24.64 -8.79
N ALA A 437 30.51 -25.33 -8.10
CA ALA A 437 30.35 -26.76 -7.83
C ALA A 437 29.23 -27.07 -6.82
N TYR A 438 28.89 -26.10 -5.94
CA TYR A 438 27.84 -26.25 -4.93
C TYR A 438 26.55 -25.53 -5.30
N ILE A 439 26.67 -24.40 -5.99
CA ILE A 439 25.58 -23.54 -6.46
C ILE A 439 25.72 -23.46 -7.98
N PRO A 440 25.15 -24.43 -8.72
CA PRO A 440 25.20 -24.44 -10.17
C PRO A 440 24.65 -23.13 -10.77
N ASP A 441 25.27 -22.71 -11.87
CA ASP A 441 24.84 -21.57 -12.68
C ASP A 441 24.81 -20.22 -11.93
N LEU A 442 25.60 -20.08 -10.85
CA LEU A 442 25.64 -18.87 -10.02
C LEU A 442 25.83 -17.59 -10.84
N GLY A 443 26.77 -17.59 -11.78
CA GLY A 443 27.00 -16.44 -12.65
C GLY A 443 25.80 -16.11 -13.53
N GLU A 444 25.09 -17.12 -14.03
CA GLU A 444 23.92 -16.93 -14.89
C GLU A 444 22.69 -16.48 -14.10
N LYS A 445 22.48 -16.99 -12.88
CA LYS A 445 21.42 -16.50 -11.96
C LYS A 445 21.53 -15.00 -11.71
N LEU A 446 22.74 -14.52 -11.37
CA LEU A 446 22.99 -13.10 -11.13
C LEU A 446 22.77 -12.24 -12.39
N LYS A 447 23.12 -12.75 -13.57
CA LYS A 447 22.86 -12.05 -14.85
C LYS A 447 21.37 -12.01 -15.18
N LEU A 448 20.63 -13.08 -14.87
CA LEU A 448 19.20 -13.16 -15.08
C LEU A 448 18.48 -12.08 -14.26
N TRP A 449 18.75 -12.01 -12.95
CA TRP A 449 18.14 -10.98 -12.10
C TRP A 449 18.45 -9.56 -12.57
N ALA A 450 19.69 -9.29 -12.99
CA ALA A 450 20.06 -8.01 -13.55
C ALA A 450 19.27 -7.69 -14.83
N LYS A 451 19.09 -8.69 -15.71
CA LYS A 451 18.31 -8.56 -16.94
C LYS A 451 16.83 -8.28 -16.65
N GLU A 452 16.21 -9.00 -15.72
CA GLU A 452 14.81 -8.81 -15.36
C GLU A 452 14.56 -7.42 -14.74
N LEU A 453 15.49 -6.92 -13.92
CA LEU A 453 15.43 -5.55 -13.40
C LEU A 453 15.53 -4.51 -14.52
N ASP A 454 16.46 -4.67 -15.46
CA ASP A 454 16.60 -3.77 -16.61
C ASP A 454 15.32 -3.78 -17.49
N GLU A 455 14.72 -4.95 -17.69
CA GLU A 455 13.47 -5.10 -18.45
C GLU A 455 12.31 -4.36 -17.77
N MET A 456 12.21 -4.40 -16.44
CA MET A 456 11.21 -3.61 -15.71
C MET A 456 11.44 -2.10 -15.79
N VAL A 457 12.70 -1.63 -15.84
CA VAL A 457 12.98 -0.20 -16.07
C VAL A 457 12.60 0.20 -17.50
N GLU A 458 12.80 -0.67 -18.48
CA GLU A 458 12.41 -0.43 -19.87
C GLU A 458 10.88 -0.30 -20.02
N THR A 459 10.08 -1.15 -19.35
CA THR A 459 8.61 -1.02 -19.39
C THR A 459 8.12 0.30 -18.80
N MET A 460 8.80 0.82 -17.78
CA MET A 460 8.47 2.10 -17.14
C MET A 460 8.84 3.32 -18.01
N SER A 461 9.62 3.16 -19.08
CA SER A 461 10.02 4.27 -19.96
C SER A 461 8.83 4.89 -20.71
N VAL A 462 7.68 4.20 -20.77
CA VAL A 462 6.43 4.72 -21.34
C VAL A 462 5.95 6.01 -20.64
N TYR A 463 6.27 6.17 -19.36
CA TYR A 463 5.83 7.32 -18.57
C TYR A 463 6.65 8.59 -18.80
N ASN A 464 7.81 8.49 -19.45
CA ASN A 464 8.60 9.64 -19.85
C ASN A 464 9.51 9.28 -21.05
N PRO A 465 8.94 9.24 -22.28
CA PRO A 465 9.68 8.79 -23.46
C PRO A 465 10.75 9.78 -23.93
N ASP A 466 10.74 11.01 -23.42
CA ASP A 466 11.66 12.07 -23.82
C ASP A 466 13.02 12.03 -23.10
N VAL A 467 13.13 11.22 -22.03
CA VAL A 467 14.39 11.01 -21.31
C VAL A 467 14.98 9.63 -21.63
N LYS A 468 16.31 9.56 -21.66
CA LYS A 468 17.02 8.30 -21.90
C LYS A 468 16.97 7.36 -20.69
N GLU A 469 17.02 7.94 -19.48
CA GLU A 469 17.07 7.23 -18.21
C GLU A 469 16.20 8.02 -17.23
N ILE A 470 15.22 7.35 -16.62
CA ILE A 470 14.35 7.94 -15.61
C ILE A 470 15.12 8.06 -14.30
N GLY A 471 15.32 9.29 -13.81
CA GLY A 471 16.09 9.56 -12.58
C GLY A 471 15.55 8.81 -11.35
N ALA A 472 14.23 8.74 -11.20
CA ALA A 472 13.56 8.06 -10.10
C ALA A 472 13.88 6.56 -10.03
N LEU A 473 14.27 5.92 -11.16
CA LEU A 473 14.54 4.47 -11.25
C LEU A 473 16.04 4.11 -11.14
N SER A 474 16.88 5.06 -10.75
CA SER A 474 18.33 4.93 -10.84
C SER A 474 18.93 3.86 -9.92
N SER A 475 18.34 3.59 -8.74
CA SER A 475 18.90 2.58 -7.82
C SER A 475 18.76 1.16 -8.38
N ILE A 476 17.73 0.90 -9.20
CA ILE A 476 17.57 -0.36 -9.94
C ILE A 476 18.74 -0.56 -10.88
N GLY A 477 19.10 0.47 -11.66
CA GLY A 477 20.23 0.44 -12.58
C GLY A 477 21.57 0.20 -11.85
N ILE A 478 21.75 0.78 -10.66
CA ILE A 478 22.94 0.53 -9.82
C ILE A 478 22.96 -0.93 -9.34
N ALA A 479 21.83 -1.45 -8.84
CA ALA A 479 21.71 -2.83 -8.39
C ALA A 479 21.98 -3.84 -9.53
N SER A 480 21.38 -3.62 -10.70
CA SER A 480 21.60 -4.43 -11.91
C SER A 480 23.08 -4.48 -12.30
N ASN A 481 23.75 -3.33 -12.34
CA ASN A 481 25.20 -3.25 -12.61
C ASN A 481 26.04 -3.98 -11.56
N GLN A 482 25.67 -3.88 -10.28
CA GLN A 482 26.32 -4.57 -9.18
C GLN A 482 26.18 -6.09 -9.30
N LEU A 483 24.99 -6.60 -9.65
CA LEU A 483 24.73 -8.02 -9.93
C LEU A 483 25.58 -8.52 -11.11
N ARG A 484 25.63 -7.77 -12.22
CA ARG A 484 26.49 -8.09 -13.38
C ARG A 484 27.98 -8.10 -13.02
N SER A 485 28.41 -7.22 -12.11
CA SER A 485 29.80 -7.17 -11.61
C SER A 485 30.14 -8.42 -10.78
N LEU A 486 29.22 -8.91 -9.96
CA LEU A 486 29.38 -10.13 -9.18
C LEU A 486 29.38 -11.37 -10.08
N ALA A 487 28.52 -11.40 -11.10
CA ALA A 487 28.41 -12.49 -12.06
C ALA A 487 29.68 -12.77 -12.88
N LYS A 488 30.57 -11.77 -13.05
CA LYS A 488 31.84 -11.95 -13.79
C LYS A 488 32.81 -12.91 -13.10
N LYS A 489 32.70 -13.04 -11.78
CA LYS A 489 33.59 -13.85 -10.96
C LYS A 489 32.79 -14.53 -9.83
N PRO A 490 31.94 -15.51 -10.17
CA PRO A 490 31.00 -16.13 -9.23
C PRO A 490 31.72 -16.76 -8.02
N ASN A 491 32.87 -17.40 -8.22
CA ASN A 491 33.67 -17.99 -7.13
C ASN A 491 34.28 -16.95 -6.15
N GLU A 492 34.35 -15.67 -6.51
CA GLU A 492 34.77 -14.59 -5.59
C GLU A 492 33.59 -14.05 -4.73
N LEU A 493 32.35 -14.53 -4.95
CA LEU A 493 31.15 -13.99 -4.28
C LEU A 493 31.24 -14.09 -2.75
N ILE A 494 31.87 -15.14 -2.19
CA ILE A 494 32.11 -15.29 -0.74
C ILE A 494 32.81 -14.06 -0.16
N TYR A 495 33.73 -13.46 -0.93
CA TYR A 495 34.49 -12.29 -0.50
C TYR A 495 33.77 -10.97 -0.79
N ARG A 496 32.73 -11.01 -1.63
CA ARG A 496 31.94 -9.86 -2.11
C ARG A 496 30.50 -9.86 -1.61
N MET A 497 30.20 -10.62 -0.55
CA MET A 497 28.89 -10.66 0.13
C MET A 497 28.39 -9.28 0.59
N ALA A 498 29.32 -8.35 0.87
CA ALA A 498 29.00 -6.96 1.19
C ALA A 498 28.33 -6.24 0.01
N GLU A 499 28.77 -6.52 -1.21
CA GLU A 499 28.23 -5.93 -2.43
C GLU A 499 26.89 -6.58 -2.85
N LEU A 500 26.67 -7.86 -2.48
CA LEU A 500 25.44 -8.58 -2.80
C LEU A 500 24.29 -8.16 -1.88
N ALA A 501 24.44 -8.31 -0.55
CA ALA A 501 23.32 -8.22 0.38
C ALA A 501 23.59 -7.58 1.76
N THR A 502 24.85 -7.54 2.22
CA THR A 502 25.12 -7.29 3.66
C THR A 502 25.60 -5.88 4.02
N SER A 503 25.83 -5.02 3.03
CA SER A 503 26.22 -3.62 3.26
C SER A 503 25.15 -2.64 2.80
N THR A 504 25.28 -1.38 3.24
CA THR A 504 24.39 -0.28 2.84
C THR A 504 24.51 0.09 1.36
N ASN A 505 25.58 -0.34 0.69
CA ASN A 505 25.82 -0.11 -0.74
C ASN A 505 25.70 -1.43 -1.52
N SER A 506 24.92 -2.38 -1.01
CA SER A 506 24.68 -3.66 -1.65
C SER A 506 23.56 -3.58 -2.69
N ALA A 507 23.55 -4.49 -3.66
CA ALA A 507 22.44 -4.61 -4.62
C ALA A 507 21.09 -4.70 -3.89
N ASN A 508 21.00 -5.53 -2.85
CA ASN A 508 19.78 -5.68 -2.06
C ASN A 508 19.34 -4.37 -1.37
N GLN A 509 20.27 -3.58 -0.84
CA GLN A 509 19.94 -2.30 -0.20
C GLN A 509 19.50 -1.25 -1.22
N TYR A 510 20.13 -1.20 -2.41
CA TYR A 510 19.68 -0.30 -3.47
C TYR A 510 18.24 -0.61 -3.89
N LEU A 511 17.89 -1.89 -4.04
CA LEU A 511 16.53 -2.32 -4.33
C LEU A 511 15.54 -2.00 -3.20
N ALA A 512 15.94 -2.15 -1.93
CA ALA A 512 15.10 -1.76 -0.79
C ALA A 512 14.83 -0.25 -0.77
N ASN A 513 15.87 0.57 -0.95
CA ASN A 513 15.74 2.02 -1.00
C ASN A 513 14.88 2.48 -2.18
N GLU A 514 14.93 1.75 -3.29
CA GLU A 514 14.10 2.01 -4.46
C GLU A 514 12.61 1.83 -4.14
N ILE A 515 12.24 0.73 -3.47
CA ILE A 515 10.86 0.50 -3.01
C ILE A 515 10.41 1.67 -2.13
N ASP A 516 11.22 2.07 -1.16
CA ASP A 516 10.91 3.18 -0.24
C ASP A 516 10.74 4.51 -0.97
N THR A 517 11.52 4.75 -2.04
CA THR A 517 11.47 5.98 -2.84
C THR A 517 10.21 6.00 -3.70
N LEU A 518 9.91 4.92 -4.40
CA LEU A 518 8.77 4.85 -5.32
C LEU A 518 7.41 4.81 -4.60
N ASN A 519 7.38 4.32 -3.35
CA ASN A 519 6.18 4.34 -2.51
C ASN A 519 5.75 5.75 -2.08
N LYS A 520 6.68 6.72 -2.03
CA LYS A 520 6.36 8.11 -1.68
C LYS A 520 5.87 8.86 -2.89
N ASN A 521 4.70 9.48 -2.80
CA ASN A 521 4.12 10.22 -3.91
C ASN A 521 4.33 11.73 -3.80
N ASN A 522 4.22 12.29 -2.59
CA ASN A 522 4.45 13.69 -2.28
C ASN A 522 3.75 14.67 -3.23
N LEU A 523 2.47 14.47 -3.51
CA LEU A 523 1.73 15.29 -4.46
C LEU A 523 1.18 16.55 -3.77
N SER A 524 1.64 17.72 -4.20
CA SER A 524 1.13 19.00 -3.71
C SER A 524 0.15 19.60 -4.71
N ILE A 525 -0.98 20.12 -4.24
CA ILE A 525 -2.03 20.70 -5.09
C ILE A 525 -2.45 22.04 -4.48
N ASP A 526 -2.56 23.07 -5.32
CA ASP A 526 -3.02 24.42 -4.96
C ASP A 526 -4.51 24.56 -5.25
N ARG A 527 -4.94 24.24 -6.47
CA ARG A 527 -6.33 24.39 -6.91
C ARG A 527 -6.77 23.27 -7.83
N VAL A 528 -8.07 23.02 -7.80
CA VAL A 528 -8.79 22.16 -8.75
C VAL A 528 -9.84 23.01 -9.45
N TRP A 529 -9.99 22.83 -10.76
CA TRP A 529 -11.01 23.49 -11.55
C TRP A 529 -11.89 22.49 -12.28
N LEU A 530 -13.19 22.78 -12.29
CA LEU A 530 -14.15 22.20 -13.24
C LEU A 530 -14.59 23.31 -14.19
N PHE A 531 -14.48 23.12 -15.50
CA PHE A 531 -14.74 24.20 -16.46
C PHE A 531 -15.35 23.73 -17.78
N GLN A 532 -16.12 24.59 -18.41
CA GLN A 532 -16.74 24.33 -19.73
C GLN A 532 -16.14 25.19 -20.85
N LYS A 533 -15.34 26.20 -20.51
CA LYS A 533 -14.77 27.11 -21.50
C LYS A 533 -13.26 27.01 -21.54
N ASP A 534 -12.74 26.86 -22.74
CA ASP A 534 -11.30 26.70 -22.99
C ASP A 534 -10.49 28.02 -22.88
N SER A 535 -10.96 28.98 -22.09
CA SER A 535 -10.43 30.35 -22.03
C SER A 535 -9.27 30.55 -21.09
#